data_AF-A0A3D8QXP5-F1
#
_entry.id   AF-A0A3D8QXP5-F1
#
_cell.length_a   1.000
_cell.length_b   1.000
_cell.length_c   1.000
_cell.angle_alpha   90.00
_cell.angle_beta   90.00
_cell.angle_gamma   90.00
#
_symmetry.space_group_name_H-M   'P 1'
#
loop_
_entity.id
_entity.type
_entity.pdbx_description
1 polymer ?
#
loop_
_entity_poly.entity_id
_entity_poly.type
_entity_poly.pdbx_seq_one_letter_code
_entity_poly.pdbx_strand_id
1 'polypeptide(L)'
;MPSKGVQCYSYIAVPGCEIDFSVPGANVVRRDLRVFSSDHLEVDKKSISGPFNFTGTFSFRVTKDGNQVTSQDVGINTLTGDNASGSMETMGNQLSVVTNDVIVTYGFYDAGPGVAGLPSSDQCWVTVTPNYSGWMGQVAPRGSAQAAQPFTKLFLPAAHDIGMNSMQSADAVITSSALVDVLVQISPVFGKIAGMMSHDAVMHLAPNIVRGLAITQKDTLPTILDIGARYFEFRPAFLHNAIRPTQPIPDVLYFSHSAIPGMPYEEFLHDVVAFLVAHPDEIVVVQLRWDGVPGDCAHPSDQDLAQYLERALGGSDGAVAAGSVDDMKCLTIDQLREQRKRLILFMPTDSFSTYTDAASATLTGDTILAEFERIQPDVQAGKAFTNLQCQATATNIPETVAYSVLAANASSSCLMATKPICDSKTLPWIMANAGRLVDGQLVVAMNDFFDGATADISIQWSRNRLG
;
A
#
# COMPACT_ATOMS: atom_id res chain seq x y z
N MET A 1 -15.55 20.85 27.37
CA MET A 1 -14.19 20.53 27.82
C MET A 1 -13.40 20.10 26.60
N PRO A 2 -12.09 20.32 26.56
CA PRO A 2 -11.26 19.89 25.43
C PRO A 2 -11.35 18.38 25.24
N SER A 3 -11.53 17.93 23.99
CA SER A 3 -11.47 16.53 23.59
C SER A 3 -10.94 16.40 22.17
N LYS A 4 -10.47 15.20 21.83
CA LYS A 4 -10.01 14.84 20.49
C LYS A 4 -10.54 13.45 20.15
N GLY A 5 -11.21 13.35 19.01
CA GLY A 5 -11.78 12.10 18.50
C GLY A 5 -10.76 11.22 17.80
N VAL A 6 -10.93 9.90 17.94
CA VAL A 6 -10.18 8.87 17.22
C VAL A 6 -11.18 7.92 16.56
N GLN A 7 -11.20 7.91 15.23
CA GLN A 7 -11.97 6.97 14.42
C GLN A 7 -11.19 5.66 14.30
N CYS A 8 -11.75 4.57 14.79
CA CYS A 8 -11.14 3.25 14.84
C CYS A 8 -11.75 2.35 13.77
N TYR A 9 -10.94 1.80 12.87
CA TYR A 9 -11.35 0.87 11.82
C TYR A 9 -10.75 -0.50 12.09
N SER A 10 -11.53 -1.57 11.85
CA SER A 10 -11.04 -2.92 12.11
C SER A 10 -11.45 -3.95 11.08
N TYR A 11 -10.60 -4.96 10.89
CA TYR A 11 -10.92 -6.17 10.14
C TYR A 11 -10.20 -7.40 10.75
N ILE A 12 -10.92 -8.50 10.98
CA ILE A 12 -10.34 -9.73 11.57
C ILE A 12 -10.67 -10.93 10.67
N ALA A 13 -9.67 -11.64 10.16
CA ALA A 13 -9.86 -12.87 9.38
C ALA A 13 -9.41 -14.14 10.12
N VAL A 14 -8.90 -14.01 11.35
CA VAL A 14 -8.40 -15.13 12.17
C VAL A 14 -9.35 -15.41 13.33
N PRO A 15 -9.95 -16.61 13.42
CA PRO A 15 -10.73 -17.01 14.59
C PRO A 15 -9.94 -16.89 15.91
N GLY A 16 -10.64 -16.58 16.99
CA GLY A 16 -10.04 -16.42 18.32
C GLY A 16 -9.25 -15.12 18.52
N CYS A 17 -9.15 -14.27 17.50
CA CYS A 17 -8.52 -12.95 17.61
C CYS A 17 -9.51 -11.87 18.05
N GLU A 18 -9.01 -10.91 18.83
CA GLU A 18 -9.75 -9.73 19.28
C GLU A 18 -8.88 -8.47 19.12
N ILE A 19 -9.53 -7.35 18.78
CA ILE A 19 -8.91 -6.02 18.78
C ILE A 19 -9.61 -5.17 19.84
N ASP A 20 -8.87 -4.69 20.83
CA ASP A 20 -9.36 -3.78 21.88
C ASP A 20 -8.78 -2.39 21.67
N PHE A 21 -9.61 -1.43 21.28
CA PHE A 21 -9.28 -0.02 21.20
C PHE A 21 -9.63 0.68 22.51
N SER A 22 -8.72 1.47 23.07
CA SER A 22 -8.93 2.10 24.38
C SER A 22 -8.45 3.55 24.42
N VAL A 23 -9.22 4.36 25.14
CA VAL A 23 -8.90 5.74 25.56
C VAL A 23 -9.18 5.85 27.06
N PRO A 24 -8.77 6.93 27.75
CA PRO A 24 -9.10 7.10 29.16
C PRO A 24 -10.62 7.05 29.40
N GLY A 25 -11.07 6.06 30.18
CA GLY A 25 -12.46 5.89 30.59
C GLY A 25 -13.38 5.15 29.60
N ALA A 26 -12.89 4.73 28.44
CA ALA A 26 -13.69 3.98 27.46
C ALA A 26 -12.85 2.99 26.65
N ASN A 27 -13.48 1.91 26.19
CA ASN A 27 -12.88 0.97 25.25
C ASN A 27 -13.93 0.31 24.35
N VAL A 28 -13.50 -0.18 23.20
CA VAL A 28 -14.30 -0.93 22.23
C VAL A 28 -13.54 -2.18 21.84
N VAL A 29 -14.20 -3.34 21.94
CA VAL A 29 -13.61 -4.63 21.58
C VAL A 29 -14.31 -5.23 20.37
N ARG A 30 -13.53 -5.59 19.35
CA ARG A 30 -13.99 -6.22 18.09
C ARG A 30 -13.54 -7.67 17.99
N ARG A 31 -14.47 -8.51 17.51
CA ARG A 31 -14.30 -9.97 17.36
C ARG A 31 -14.92 -10.52 16.08
N ASP A 32 -15.67 -9.70 15.35
CA ASP A 32 -16.43 -10.14 14.19
C ASP A 32 -15.49 -10.49 13.03
N LEU A 33 -15.65 -11.71 12.51
CA LEU A 33 -14.80 -12.20 11.43
C LEU A 33 -15.25 -11.65 10.09
N ARG A 34 -14.29 -11.13 9.33
CA ARG A 34 -14.42 -10.61 7.97
C ARG A 34 -15.45 -9.50 7.83
N VAL A 35 -15.61 -8.70 8.88
CA VAL A 35 -16.45 -7.51 8.90
C VAL A 35 -15.56 -6.29 9.01
N PHE A 36 -15.72 -5.34 8.08
CA PHE A 36 -15.18 -4.00 8.26
C PHE A 36 -16.02 -3.27 9.28
N SER A 37 -15.40 -2.91 10.40
CA SER A 37 -16.06 -2.13 11.44
C SER A 37 -15.44 -0.75 11.55
N SER A 38 -16.23 0.20 12.05
CA SER A 38 -15.84 1.58 12.28
C SER A 38 -16.48 2.06 13.58
N ASP A 39 -15.65 2.58 14.49
CA ASP A 39 -16.03 3.07 15.81
C ASP A 39 -15.42 4.43 16.08
N HIS A 40 -15.98 5.14 17.04
CA HIS A 40 -15.45 6.43 17.47
C HIS A 40 -15.16 6.42 18.97
N LEU A 41 -13.95 6.82 19.33
CA LEU A 41 -13.53 7.03 20.71
C LEU A 41 -13.14 8.49 20.93
N GLU A 42 -13.35 9.00 22.14
CA GLU A 42 -13.02 10.37 22.52
C GLU A 42 -11.97 10.37 23.62
N VAL A 43 -10.82 10.99 23.36
CA VAL A 43 -9.88 11.36 24.40
C VAL A 43 -10.42 12.63 25.06
N ASP A 44 -11.22 12.50 26.11
CA ASP A 44 -11.84 13.62 26.83
C ASP A 44 -11.00 14.01 28.06
N LYS A 45 -10.69 15.31 28.20
CA LYS A 45 -10.02 15.87 29.38
C LYS A 45 -10.67 15.46 30.72
N LYS A 46 -11.99 15.23 30.74
CA LYS A 46 -12.74 14.75 31.93
C LYS A 46 -12.23 13.40 32.45
N SER A 47 -11.76 12.55 31.56
CA SER A 47 -11.28 11.21 31.88
C SER A 47 -9.78 11.18 32.15
N ILE A 48 -9.08 12.32 31.99
CA ILE A 48 -7.65 12.46 32.24
C ILE A 48 -7.40 13.02 33.64
N SER A 49 -6.68 12.25 34.46
CA SER A 49 -6.34 12.61 35.83
C SER A 49 -5.36 13.79 35.90
N GLY A 50 -5.66 14.75 36.79
CA GLY A 50 -4.83 15.92 37.06
C GLY A 50 -5.37 17.21 36.44
N PRO A 51 -5.33 18.35 37.16
CA PRO A 51 -5.93 19.61 36.69
C PRO A 51 -5.22 20.22 35.48
N PHE A 52 -3.91 20.01 35.35
CA PHE A 52 -3.09 20.55 34.26
C PHE A 52 -2.55 19.48 33.29
N ASN A 53 -3.04 18.24 33.41
CA ASN A 53 -2.71 17.20 32.46
C ASN A 53 -3.76 17.15 31.35
N PHE A 54 -3.34 17.40 30.11
CA PHE A 54 -4.19 17.43 28.93
C PHE A 54 -3.91 16.27 27.97
N THR A 55 -2.98 15.39 28.28
CA THR A 55 -2.60 14.27 27.43
C THR A 55 -3.28 12.99 27.90
N GLY A 56 -4.03 12.35 27.01
CA GLY A 56 -4.63 11.04 27.22
C GLY A 56 -4.09 10.04 26.20
N THR A 57 -3.99 8.78 26.58
CA THR A 57 -3.43 7.74 25.70
C THR A 57 -4.53 7.04 24.93
N PHE A 58 -4.50 7.12 23.61
CA PHE A 58 -5.17 6.15 22.75
C PHE A 58 -4.27 4.92 22.59
N SER A 59 -4.85 3.73 22.58
CA SER A 59 -4.12 2.49 22.33
C SER A 59 -4.99 1.45 21.64
N PHE A 60 -4.35 0.51 20.96
CA PHE A 60 -4.99 -0.74 20.59
C PHE A 60 -4.17 -1.93 21.09
N ARG A 61 -4.87 -3.03 21.42
CA ARG A 61 -4.28 -4.31 21.76
C ARG A 61 -4.91 -5.41 20.91
N VAL A 62 -4.08 -6.24 20.29
CA VAL A 62 -4.53 -7.45 19.59
C VAL A 62 -4.21 -8.66 20.45
N THR A 63 -5.20 -9.53 20.65
CA THR A 63 -5.02 -10.81 21.33
C THR A 63 -5.47 -11.97 20.45
N LYS A 64 -4.91 -13.16 20.68
CA LYS A 64 -5.34 -14.44 20.10
C LYS A 64 -5.53 -15.44 21.23
N ASP A 65 -6.75 -15.92 21.41
CA ASP A 65 -7.12 -16.86 22.47
C ASP A 65 -6.70 -16.35 23.87
N GLY A 66 -6.86 -15.05 24.10
CA GLY A 66 -6.47 -14.36 25.34
C GLY A 66 -4.98 -14.00 25.48
N ASN A 67 -4.11 -14.48 24.59
CA ASN A 67 -2.69 -14.11 24.59
C ASN A 67 -2.45 -12.85 23.77
N GLN A 68 -1.70 -11.89 24.30
CA GLN A 68 -1.37 -10.66 23.58
C GLN A 68 -0.43 -10.95 22.40
N VAL A 69 -0.82 -10.51 21.21
CA VAL A 69 0.00 -10.54 19.99
C VAL A 69 0.79 -9.24 19.88
N THR A 70 0.12 -8.09 20.02
CA THR A 70 0.75 -6.76 20.00
C THR A 70 -0.08 -5.74 20.78
N SER A 71 0.56 -4.66 21.21
CA SER A 71 -0.08 -3.48 21.80
C SER A 71 0.66 -2.25 21.30
N GLN A 72 -0.09 -1.24 20.87
CA GLN A 72 0.45 0.02 20.36
C GLN A 72 -0.30 1.19 20.98
N ASP A 73 0.35 2.34 21.11
CA ASP A 73 -0.21 3.51 21.76
C ASP A 73 0.28 4.84 21.17
N VAL A 74 -0.50 5.88 21.44
CA VAL A 74 -0.15 7.28 21.16
C VAL A 74 -0.79 8.18 22.22
N GLY A 75 0.00 9.09 22.77
CA GLY A 75 -0.47 10.13 23.67
C GLY A 75 -1.00 11.32 22.85
N ILE A 76 -2.26 11.70 23.09
CA ILE A 76 -2.95 12.77 22.36
C ILE A 76 -3.21 13.93 23.31
N ASN A 77 -2.78 15.14 22.93
CA ASN A 77 -3.05 16.35 23.69
C ASN A 77 -4.45 16.88 23.36
N THR A 78 -5.37 16.83 24.32
CA THR A 78 -6.77 17.27 24.15
C THR A 78 -6.95 18.77 23.90
N LEU A 79 -5.94 19.61 24.17
CA LEU A 79 -5.99 21.05 23.88
C LEU A 79 -5.54 21.37 22.46
N THR A 80 -4.43 20.77 22.02
CA THR A 80 -3.81 21.11 20.73
C THR A 80 -4.22 20.14 19.63
N GLY A 81 -4.58 18.91 19.99
CA GLY A 81 -4.80 17.80 19.07
C GLY A 81 -3.52 17.02 18.76
N ASP A 82 -2.34 17.56 19.11
CA ASP A 82 -1.06 16.99 18.68
C ASP A 82 -0.74 15.68 19.41
N ASN A 83 -0.04 14.80 18.68
CA ASN A 83 0.64 13.65 19.27
C ASN A 83 1.81 14.09 20.16
N ALA A 84 1.86 13.55 21.38
CA ALA A 84 2.83 13.90 22.41
C ALA A 84 3.87 12.79 22.67
N SER A 85 3.56 11.53 22.36
CA SER A 85 4.42 10.35 22.60
C SER A 85 3.78 9.09 22.03
N GLY A 86 4.50 7.97 22.04
CA GLY A 86 3.94 6.63 21.86
C GLY A 86 4.59 5.86 20.73
N SER A 87 4.13 4.63 20.51
CA SER A 87 4.68 3.76 19.47
C SER A 87 4.18 4.10 18.07
N MET A 88 3.07 4.84 17.93
CA MET A 88 2.49 5.20 16.62
C MET A 88 2.81 6.63 16.15
N GLU A 89 3.79 7.29 16.77
CA GLU A 89 4.09 8.72 16.55
C GLU A 89 4.40 9.09 15.10
N THR A 90 5.08 8.21 14.35
CA THR A 90 5.43 8.46 12.94
C THR A 90 5.04 7.26 12.08
N MET A 91 4.81 7.49 10.78
CA MET A 91 4.50 6.41 9.82
C MET A 91 5.57 5.30 9.82
N GLY A 92 6.85 5.66 9.99
CA GLY A 92 7.95 4.68 10.06
C GLY A 92 7.91 3.77 11.28
N ASN A 93 7.21 4.16 12.35
CA ASN A 93 7.05 3.34 13.56
C ASN A 93 5.87 2.36 13.45
N GLN A 94 5.04 2.48 12.41
CA GLN A 94 3.79 1.73 12.27
C GLN A 94 3.98 0.45 11.44
N LEU A 95 5.14 -0.21 11.52
CA LEU A 95 5.41 -1.46 10.80
C LEU A 95 4.47 -2.59 11.24
N SER A 96 4.05 -3.42 10.31
CA SER A 96 3.18 -4.57 10.56
C SER A 96 3.88 -5.58 11.47
N VAL A 97 3.12 -6.20 12.38
CA VAL A 97 3.63 -7.25 13.27
C VAL A 97 3.37 -8.59 12.62
N VAL A 98 4.45 -9.29 12.25
CA VAL A 98 4.40 -10.62 11.63
C VAL A 98 4.74 -11.68 12.67
N THR A 99 3.85 -12.67 12.81
CA THR A 99 4.10 -13.91 13.55
C THR A 99 3.89 -15.10 12.61
N ASN A 100 4.17 -16.32 13.08
CA ASN A 100 3.95 -17.52 12.27
C ASN A 100 2.46 -17.72 11.91
N ASP A 101 1.55 -17.33 12.81
CA ASP A 101 0.13 -17.61 12.65
C ASP A 101 -0.67 -16.41 12.14
N VAL A 102 -0.27 -15.20 12.56
CA VAL A 102 -1.05 -13.98 12.41
C VAL A 102 -0.16 -12.83 12.00
N ILE A 103 -0.68 -12.00 11.10
CA ILE A 103 -0.13 -10.71 10.75
C ILE A 103 -1.12 -9.63 11.20
N VAL A 104 -0.60 -8.65 11.94
CA VAL A 104 -1.31 -7.46 12.35
C VAL A 104 -0.78 -6.27 11.56
N THR A 105 -1.56 -5.79 10.58
CA THR A 105 -1.27 -4.55 9.84
C THR A 105 -2.09 -3.42 10.43
N TYR A 106 -1.46 -2.29 10.73
CA TYR A 106 -2.13 -1.15 11.30
C TYR A 106 -1.51 0.16 10.84
N GLY A 107 -2.21 1.26 11.04
CA GLY A 107 -1.62 2.58 11.02
C GLY A 107 -2.48 3.61 11.72
N PHE A 108 -1.90 4.81 11.88
CA PHE A 108 -2.42 5.92 12.64
C PHE A 108 -2.19 7.23 11.89
N TYR A 109 -3.28 7.93 11.59
CA TYR A 109 -3.30 9.26 11.01
C TYR A 109 -3.59 10.30 12.10
N ASP A 110 -2.61 11.16 12.35
CA ASP A 110 -2.73 12.36 13.18
C ASP A 110 -3.52 13.43 12.41
N ALA A 111 -4.73 13.73 12.86
CA ALA A 111 -5.61 14.64 12.16
C ALA A 111 -5.48 16.07 12.69
N GLY A 112 -5.46 17.04 11.78
CA GLY A 112 -5.65 18.44 12.14
C GLY A 112 -7.11 18.76 12.54
N PRO A 113 -7.49 20.05 12.61
CA PRO A 113 -8.87 20.51 12.80
C PRO A 113 -9.86 20.17 11.67
N GLY A 114 -9.47 19.42 10.63
CA GLY A 114 -10.32 19.07 9.49
C GLY A 114 -10.40 20.14 8.39
N VAL A 115 -9.24 20.63 7.96
CA VAL A 115 -9.13 21.65 6.89
C VAL A 115 -8.94 20.97 5.54
N ALA A 116 -9.37 21.63 4.47
CA ALA A 116 -9.24 21.15 3.08
C ALA A 116 -9.86 19.75 2.85
N GLY A 117 -10.98 19.49 3.54
CA GLY A 117 -11.73 18.24 3.44
C GLY A 117 -11.12 17.05 4.18
N LEU A 118 -9.94 17.21 4.80
CA LEU A 118 -9.34 16.17 5.62
C LEU A 118 -10.15 15.93 6.90
N PRO A 119 -10.05 14.74 7.50
CA PRO A 119 -10.71 14.43 8.77
C PRO A 119 -10.26 15.35 9.90
N SER A 120 -11.16 15.61 10.85
CA SER A 120 -10.88 16.36 12.08
C SER A 120 -10.58 15.46 13.29
N SER A 121 -10.89 14.17 13.16
CA SER A 121 -10.58 13.13 14.14
C SER A 121 -9.40 12.31 13.65
N ASP A 122 -8.54 11.91 14.57
CA ASP A 122 -7.44 10.99 14.26
C ASP A 122 -8.05 9.68 13.75
N GLN A 123 -7.27 8.91 13.00
CA GLN A 123 -7.75 7.64 12.48
C GLN A 123 -6.77 6.54 12.83
N CYS A 124 -7.27 5.41 13.31
CA CYS A 124 -6.50 4.20 13.51
C CYS A 124 -7.18 3.06 12.77
N TRP A 125 -6.46 2.35 11.90
CA TRP A 125 -6.96 1.11 11.31
C TRP A 125 -6.10 -0.06 11.76
N VAL A 126 -6.75 -1.18 12.05
CA VAL A 126 -6.08 -2.42 12.47
C VAL A 126 -6.72 -3.60 11.75
N THR A 127 -5.91 -4.38 11.05
CA THR A 127 -6.32 -5.62 10.41
C THR A 127 -5.55 -6.79 11.01
N VAL A 128 -6.23 -7.92 11.21
CA VAL A 128 -5.66 -9.14 11.80
C VAL A 128 -5.96 -10.30 10.88
N THR A 129 -4.94 -10.84 10.23
CA THR A 129 -5.09 -11.89 9.20
C THR A 129 -4.12 -13.04 9.41
N PRO A 130 -4.36 -14.22 8.82
CA PRO A 130 -3.36 -15.28 8.81
C PRO A 130 -2.05 -14.79 8.19
N ASN A 131 -0.94 -15.46 8.53
CA ASN A 131 0.27 -15.31 7.71
C ASN A 131 0.00 -15.89 6.31
N TYR A 132 0.06 -15.02 5.29
CA TYR A 132 -0.28 -15.36 3.92
C TYR A 132 0.94 -15.57 3.01
N SER A 133 2.12 -15.78 3.59
CA SER A 133 3.35 -16.10 2.83
C SER A 133 3.22 -17.34 1.92
N GLY A 134 2.31 -18.28 2.21
CA GLY A 134 2.08 -19.50 1.41
C GLY A 134 0.64 -19.71 0.95
N TRP A 135 -0.13 -18.64 0.72
CA TRP A 135 -1.57 -18.78 0.51
C TRP A 135 -1.95 -19.47 -0.80
N MET A 136 -1.19 -19.32 -1.89
CA MET A 136 -1.51 -19.99 -3.16
C MET A 136 -1.37 -21.51 -3.05
N GLY A 137 -0.41 -22.00 -2.26
CA GLY A 137 -0.28 -23.42 -1.93
C GLY A 137 -1.48 -23.97 -1.15
N GLN A 138 -2.14 -23.13 -0.34
CA GLN A 138 -3.34 -23.51 0.42
C GLN A 138 -4.61 -23.46 -0.44
N VAL A 139 -4.74 -22.45 -1.30
CA VAL A 139 -5.91 -22.26 -2.17
C VAL A 139 -5.92 -23.24 -3.34
N ALA A 140 -4.75 -23.52 -3.90
CA ALA A 140 -4.58 -24.47 -5.00
C ALA A 140 -3.42 -25.43 -4.68
N PRO A 141 -3.61 -26.44 -3.83
CA PRO A 141 -2.57 -27.42 -3.52
C PRO A 141 -2.10 -28.17 -4.77
N ARG A 142 -0.82 -28.56 -4.86
CA ARG A 142 -0.28 -29.28 -6.03
C ARG A 142 -1.08 -30.56 -6.33
N GLY A 143 -1.41 -30.77 -7.60
CA GLY A 143 -2.18 -31.92 -8.06
C GLY A 143 -3.67 -31.89 -7.69
N SER A 144 -4.16 -30.79 -7.11
CA SER A 144 -5.59 -30.58 -6.87
C SER A 144 -6.32 -30.15 -8.15
N ALA A 145 -7.65 -30.28 -8.15
CA ALA A 145 -8.48 -29.76 -9.24
C ALA A 145 -8.36 -28.23 -9.40
N GLN A 146 -8.13 -27.53 -8.29
CA GLN A 146 -7.90 -26.09 -8.25
C GLN A 146 -6.57 -25.71 -8.92
N ALA A 147 -5.49 -26.45 -8.67
CA ALA A 147 -4.19 -26.16 -9.28
C ALA A 147 -4.13 -26.51 -10.78
N ALA A 148 -5.00 -27.42 -11.24
CA ALA A 148 -5.21 -27.71 -12.66
C ALA A 148 -6.04 -26.63 -13.39
N GLN A 149 -6.56 -25.61 -12.70
CA GLN A 149 -7.25 -24.49 -13.34
C GLN A 149 -6.27 -23.50 -13.97
N PRO A 150 -6.69 -22.73 -14.99
CA PRO A 150 -5.92 -21.61 -15.53
C PRO A 150 -5.51 -20.62 -14.44
N PHE A 151 -4.27 -20.13 -14.49
CA PHE A 151 -3.77 -19.13 -13.54
C PHE A 151 -4.61 -17.84 -13.55
N THR A 152 -5.17 -17.50 -14.71
CA THR A 152 -6.07 -16.36 -14.89
C THR A 152 -7.36 -16.43 -14.06
N LYS A 153 -7.69 -17.56 -13.43
CA LYS A 153 -8.83 -17.59 -12.50
C LYS A 153 -8.54 -16.93 -11.15
N LEU A 154 -7.27 -16.68 -10.82
CA LEU A 154 -6.91 -16.08 -9.55
C LEU A 154 -7.32 -14.61 -9.46
N PHE A 155 -7.50 -14.20 -8.21
CA PHE A 155 -7.69 -12.83 -7.80
C PHE A 155 -6.50 -12.44 -6.91
N LEU A 156 -5.59 -11.64 -7.44
CA LEU A 156 -4.34 -11.30 -6.79
C LEU A 156 -4.47 -10.00 -5.98
N PRO A 157 -4.04 -10.00 -4.71
CA PRO A 157 -3.86 -8.77 -3.96
C PRO A 157 -2.56 -8.07 -4.38
N ALA A 158 -2.59 -6.74 -4.44
CA ALA A 158 -1.49 -5.91 -4.93
C ALA A 158 -1.24 -4.67 -4.08
N ALA A 159 0.04 -4.34 -3.92
CA ALA A 159 0.49 -3.09 -3.33
C ALA A 159 0.68 -2.03 -4.44
N HIS A 160 0.02 -0.88 -4.31
CA HIS A 160 0.21 0.27 -5.19
C HIS A 160 1.59 0.89 -4.98
N ASP A 161 2.30 1.21 -6.07
CA ASP A 161 3.60 1.87 -6.04
C ASP A 161 4.58 1.24 -5.02
N ILE A 162 4.76 -0.08 -5.10
CA ILE A 162 5.53 -0.89 -4.13
C ILE A 162 6.91 -0.33 -3.77
N GLY A 163 7.58 0.34 -4.70
CA GLY A 163 8.90 0.91 -4.45
C GLY A 163 8.88 2.18 -3.60
N MET A 164 7.72 2.75 -3.29
CA MET A 164 7.59 3.88 -2.36
C MET A 164 7.27 3.41 -0.94
N ASN A 165 8.05 2.44 -0.45
CA ASN A 165 7.91 1.84 0.86
C ASN A 165 8.92 2.34 1.91
N SER A 166 9.84 3.21 1.50
CA SER A 166 10.78 3.88 2.39
C SER A 166 11.20 5.23 1.83
N MET A 167 11.76 6.08 2.70
CA MET A 167 12.35 7.35 2.29
C MET A 167 13.82 7.23 1.91
N GLN A 168 14.44 6.05 1.96
CA GLN A 168 15.92 5.92 1.92
C GLN A 168 16.54 6.56 0.67
N SER A 169 16.06 6.20 -0.52
CA SER A 169 16.57 6.76 -1.78
C SER A 169 16.18 8.23 -1.94
N ALA A 170 14.95 8.59 -1.56
CA ALA A 170 14.44 9.94 -1.67
C ALA A 170 15.18 10.93 -0.75
N ASP A 171 15.39 10.57 0.53
CA ASP A 171 16.14 11.38 1.51
C ASP A 171 17.58 11.61 1.04
N ALA A 172 18.18 10.64 0.36
CA ALA A 172 19.52 10.80 -0.18
C ALA A 172 19.58 11.84 -1.31
N VAL A 173 18.55 11.95 -2.16
CA VAL A 173 18.55 12.92 -3.27
C VAL A 173 17.92 14.27 -2.94
N ILE A 174 17.05 14.33 -1.93
CA ILE A 174 16.29 15.54 -1.59
C ILE A 174 17.12 16.63 -0.92
N THR A 175 18.32 16.28 -0.44
CA THR A 175 19.30 17.26 0.03
C THR A 175 19.86 18.14 -1.09
N SER A 176 19.60 17.79 -2.36
CA SER A 176 19.95 18.60 -3.53
C SER A 176 18.77 19.51 -3.94
N SER A 177 19.07 20.76 -4.32
CA SER A 177 18.05 21.64 -4.91
C SER A 177 17.50 21.08 -6.24
N ALA A 178 18.28 20.25 -6.94
CA ALA A 178 17.93 19.68 -8.23
C ALA A 178 16.62 18.88 -8.19
N LEU A 179 16.38 18.05 -7.17
CA LEU A 179 15.11 17.32 -7.06
C LEU A 179 13.95 18.29 -6.83
N VAL A 180 14.11 19.27 -5.94
CA VAL A 180 13.05 20.24 -5.63
C VAL A 180 12.70 21.07 -6.87
N ASP A 181 13.70 21.55 -7.60
CA ASP A 181 13.52 22.31 -8.83
C ASP A 181 12.80 21.50 -9.90
N VAL A 182 13.16 20.22 -10.06
CA VAL A 182 12.46 19.29 -10.96
C VAL A 182 11.01 19.10 -10.53
N LEU A 183 10.74 18.85 -9.24
CA LEU A 183 9.38 18.66 -8.72
C LEU A 183 8.50 19.90 -8.95
N VAL A 184 9.06 21.10 -8.76
CA VAL A 184 8.38 22.38 -9.05
C VAL A 184 7.98 22.50 -10.52
N GLN A 185 8.78 21.98 -11.44
CA GLN A 185 8.50 22.03 -12.88
C GLN A 185 7.48 20.99 -13.31
N ILE A 186 7.58 19.76 -12.81
CA ILE A 186 6.78 18.63 -13.29
C ILE A 186 5.46 18.43 -12.52
N SER A 187 5.35 18.96 -11.30
CA SER A 187 4.12 18.88 -10.51
C SER A 187 3.48 20.26 -10.32
N PRO A 188 2.28 20.50 -10.89
CA PRO A 188 1.55 21.74 -10.69
C PRO A 188 1.28 22.05 -9.22
N VAL A 189 1.11 21.01 -8.39
CA VAL A 189 0.90 21.13 -6.96
C VAL A 189 2.17 21.65 -6.27
N PHE A 190 3.34 21.07 -6.58
CA PHE A 190 4.61 21.57 -6.06
C PHE A 190 4.91 22.99 -6.56
N GLY A 191 4.67 23.28 -7.84
CA GLY A 191 4.85 24.61 -8.40
C GLY A 191 4.02 25.66 -7.68
N LYS A 192 2.77 25.34 -7.33
CA LYS A 192 1.91 26.22 -6.53
C LYS A 192 2.44 26.43 -5.12
N ILE A 193 2.86 25.37 -4.43
CA ILE A 193 3.42 25.46 -3.06
C ILE A 193 4.70 26.29 -3.05
N ALA A 194 5.61 26.04 -4.01
CA ALA A 194 6.85 26.79 -4.14
C ALA A 194 6.60 28.27 -4.45
N GLY A 195 5.54 28.60 -5.19
CA GLY A 195 5.14 29.99 -5.42
C GLY A 195 4.60 30.72 -4.17
N MET A 196 4.27 30.01 -3.09
CA MET A 196 3.71 30.59 -1.86
C MET A 196 4.76 30.92 -0.80
N MET A 197 6.01 30.51 -0.96
CA MET A 197 7.07 30.64 0.06
C MET A 197 8.45 30.87 -0.58
N SER A 198 9.47 31.17 0.24
CA SER A 198 10.84 31.28 -0.27
C SER A 198 11.39 29.90 -0.66
N HIS A 199 12.33 29.86 -1.60
CA HIS A 199 13.00 28.62 -1.99
C HIS A 199 13.62 27.88 -0.78
N ASP A 200 14.27 28.61 0.12
CA ASP A 200 14.83 28.03 1.35
C ASP A 200 13.77 27.37 2.24
N ALA A 201 12.56 27.92 2.30
CA ALA A 201 11.45 27.32 3.04
C ALA A 201 10.94 26.04 2.35
N VAL A 202 10.85 26.02 1.02
CA VAL A 202 10.52 24.80 0.25
C VAL A 202 11.54 23.71 0.52
N MET A 203 12.83 24.04 0.49
CA MET A 203 13.91 23.08 0.74
C MET A 203 13.82 22.46 2.15
N HIS A 204 13.46 23.26 3.17
CA HIS A 204 13.26 22.73 4.53
C HIS A 204 12.02 21.83 4.65
N LEU A 205 10.98 22.07 3.84
CA LEU A 205 9.76 21.27 3.84
C LEU A 205 9.83 20.05 2.92
N ALA A 206 10.74 20.03 1.95
CA ALA A 206 10.80 19.01 0.91
C ALA A 206 10.76 17.56 1.44
N PRO A 207 11.49 17.17 2.51
CA PRO A 207 11.38 15.83 3.08
C PRO A 207 9.96 15.49 3.57
N ASN A 208 9.26 16.45 4.19
CA ASN A 208 7.89 16.26 4.63
C ASN A 208 6.92 16.22 3.45
N ILE A 209 7.19 16.98 2.39
CA ILE A 209 6.40 16.93 1.15
C ILE A 209 6.52 15.55 0.51
N VAL A 210 7.73 15.06 0.30
CA VAL A 210 7.93 13.74 -0.31
C VAL A 210 7.37 12.63 0.57
N ARG A 211 7.60 12.68 1.89
CA ARG A 211 7.01 11.71 2.82
C ARG A 211 5.48 11.74 2.81
N GLY A 212 4.89 12.94 2.74
CA GLY A 212 3.45 13.14 2.77
C GLY A 212 2.74 12.78 1.47
N LEU A 213 3.44 12.79 0.33
CA LEU A 213 2.82 12.67 -1.00
C LEU A 213 3.28 11.48 -1.83
N ALA A 214 4.48 10.96 -1.58
CA ALA A 214 5.06 9.92 -2.42
C ALA A 214 5.08 8.55 -1.73
N ILE A 215 5.10 8.49 -0.39
CA ILE A 215 5.11 7.22 0.34
C ILE A 215 3.72 6.60 0.31
N THR A 216 3.61 5.49 -0.40
CA THR A 216 2.36 4.72 -0.58
C THR A 216 2.38 3.43 0.23
N GLN A 217 3.54 2.98 0.69
CA GLN A 217 3.69 1.77 1.49
C GLN A 217 4.51 2.08 2.75
N LYS A 218 4.22 1.38 3.85
CA LYS A 218 4.97 1.53 5.11
C LYS A 218 5.82 0.31 5.44
N ASP A 219 5.47 -0.84 4.86
CA ASP A 219 6.08 -2.14 5.16
C ASP A 219 7.16 -2.50 4.13
N THR A 220 8.15 -3.27 4.55
CA THR A 220 9.16 -3.81 3.64
C THR A 220 8.53 -4.77 2.62
N LEU A 221 9.16 -4.97 1.46
CA LEU A 221 8.67 -5.90 0.45
C LEU A 221 8.51 -7.34 1.00
N PRO A 222 9.46 -7.91 1.78
CA PRO A 222 9.24 -9.19 2.45
C PRO A 222 7.98 -9.23 3.31
N THR A 223 7.74 -8.19 4.10
CA THR A 223 6.50 -8.08 4.91
C THR A 223 5.25 -8.00 4.04
N ILE A 224 5.27 -7.26 2.93
CA ILE A 224 4.14 -7.15 1.99
C ILE A 224 3.84 -8.50 1.31
N LEU A 225 4.89 -9.28 1.01
CA LEU A 225 4.77 -10.64 0.51
C LEU A 225 4.18 -11.59 1.57
N ASP A 226 4.58 -11.45 2.84
CA ASP A 226 4.00 -12.19 3.97
C ASP A 226 2.53 -11.84 4.21
N ILE A 227 2.15 -10.56 4.09
CA ILE A 227 0.76 -10.09 4.14
C ILE A 227 -0.07 -10.71 3.01
N GLY A 228 0.57 -11.03 1.87
CA GLY A 228 -0.02 -11.87 0.83
C GLY A 228 -0.01 -11.28 -0.59
N ALA A 229 0.61 -10.12 -0.81
CA ALA A 229 0.66 -9.50 -2.15
C ALA A 229 1.34 -10.44 -3.16
N ARG A 230 0.76 -10.56 -4.36
CA ARG A 230 1.30 -11.40 -5.45
C ARG A 230 1.29 -10.74 -6.81
N TYR A 231 0.84 -9.48 -6.88
CA TYR A 231 0.94 -8.66 -8.07
C TYR A 231 1.58 -7.32 -7.72
N PHE A 232 2.52 -6.86 -8.55
CA PHE A 232 3.21 -5.60 -8.40
C PHE A 232 3.29 -4.86 -9.73
N GLU A 233 3.08 -3.55 -9.69
CA GLU A 233 3.53 -2.64 -10.74
C GLU A 233 4.89 -2.07 -10.33
N PHE A 234 5.87 -2.12 -11.22
CA PHE A 234 7.17 -1.52 -10.99
C PHE A 234 7.51 -0.55 -12.12
N ARG A 235 7.99 0.65 -11.78
CA ARG A 235 8.36 1.69 -12.76
C ARG A 235 9.88 1.91 -12.73
N PRO A 236 10.69 1.03 -13.32
CA PRO A 236 12.14 1.12 -13.20
C PRO A 236 12.71 2.24 -14.08
N ALA A 237 13.37 3.23 -13.51
CA ALA A 237 14.05 4.27 -14.28
C ALA A 237 15.36 4.67 -13.59
N PHE A 238 16.30 5.19 -14.38
CA PHE A 238 17.45 5.90 -13.81
C PHE A 238 16.98 7.23 -13.20
N LEU A 239 17.82 7.82 -12.34
CA LEU A 239 17.53 9.14 -11.79
C LEU A 239 17.38 10.19 -12.91
N HIS A 240 16.56 11.20 -12.63
CA HIS A 240 16.35 12.34 -13.51
C HIS A 240 17.69 12.98 -13.92
N ASN A 241 17.84 13.37 -15.19
CA ASN A 241 19.09 13.94 -15.73
C ASN A 241 19.61 15.17 -14.96
N ALA A 242 18.74 15.90 -14.26
CA ALA A 242 19.13 17.02 -13.39
C ALA A 242 19.74 16.60 -12.04
N ILE A 243 19.35 15.42 -11.54
CA ILE A 243 19.83 14.85 -10.27
C ILE A 243 21.07 13.99 -10.52
N ARG A 244 21.07 13.28 -11.65
CA ARG A 244 22.05 12.24 -11.95
C ARG A 244 23.53 12.67 -11.89
N PRO A 245 23.92 13.87 -12.34
CA PRO A 245 25.31 14.31 -12.28
C PRO A 245 25.85 14.56 -10.87
N THR A 246 24.97 14.78 -9.88
CA THR A 246 25.32 15.22 -8.52
C THR A 246 24.79 14.26 -7.44
N GLN A 247 24.25 13.12 -7.87
CA GLN A 247 23.61 12.12 -7.02
C GLN A 247 24.57 11.51 -5.98
N PRO A 248 24.16 11.39 -4.71
CA PRO A 248 24.93 10.69 -3.69
C PRO A 248 24.64 9.18 -3.65
N ILE A 249 23.77 8.67 -4.52
CA ILE A 249 23.36 7.27 -4.60
C ILE A 249 23.81 6.62 -5.93
N PRO A 250 23.92 5.28 -6.00
CA PRO A 250 24.33 4.58 -7.21
C PRO A 250 23.50 4.93 -8.44
N ASP A 251 24.14 4.94 -9.60
CA ASP A 251 23.50 5.16 -10.89
C ASP A 251 22.86 3.86 -11.43
N VAL A 252 21.75 3.46 -10.82
CA VAL A 252 21.03 2.21 -11.12
C VAL A 252 19.56 2.49 -11.41
N LEU A 253 18.79 1.44 -11.69
CA LEU A 253 17.34 1.54 -11.84
C LEU A 253 16.67 1.59 -10.47
N TYR A 254 15.83 2.59 -10.26
CA TYR A 254 14.98 2.74 -9.08
C TYR A 254 13.52 2.66 -9.49
N PHE A 255 12.65 2.32 -8.56
CA PHE A 255 11.24 2.64 -8.70
C PHE A 255 11.08 4.16 -8.82
N SER A 256 10.40 4.62 -9.85
CA SER A 256 10.17 6.04 -10.13
C SER A 256 8.72 6.40 -9.84
N HIS A 257 8.53 7.25 -8.82
CA HIS A 257 7.26 7.94 -8.57
C HIS A 257 7.44 9.40 -8.97
N SER A 258 7.09 9.73 -10.22
CA SER A 258 7.58 10.96 -10.86
C SER A 258 9.12 11.00 -10.82
N ALA A 259 9.74 12.15 -10.55
CA ALA A 259 11.20 12.24 -10.40
C ALA A 259 11.73 11.72 -9.05
N ILE A 260 10.87 11.22 -8.15
CA ILE A 260 11.26 10.77 -6.81
C ILE A 260 11.70 9.30 -6.89
N PRO A 261 12.96 8.97 -6.54
CA PRO A 261 13.42 7.59 -6.53
C PRO A 261 12.99 6.86 -5.25
N GLY A 262 12.45 5.66 -5.42
CA GLY A 262 12.12 4.72 -4.37
C GLY A 262 13.12 3.56 -4.27
N MET A 263 12.62 2.36 -3.99
CA MET A 263 13.39 1.11 -3.91
C MET A 263 14.18 0.83 -5.19
N PRO A 264 15.46 0.39 -5.11
CA PRO A 264 16.21 -0.11 -6.25
C PRO A 264 15.53 -1.33 -6.91
N TYR A 265 15.55 -1.40 -8.24
CA TYR A 265 14.96 -2.53 -8.98
C TYR A 265 15.67 -3.86 -8.70
N GLU A 266 16.98 -3.83 -8.47
CA GLU A 266 17.77 -5.00 -8.08
C GLU A 266 17.32 -5.58 -6.74
N GLU A 267 17.07 -4.71 -5.75
CA GLU A 267 16.57 -5.09 -4.43
C GLU A 267 15.18 -5.73 -4.55
N PHE A 268 14.27 -5.09 -5.30
CA PHE A 268 12.94 -5.62 -5.56
C PHE A 268 12.99 -7.03 -6.16
N LEU A 269 13.78 -7.24 -7.23
CA LEU A 269 13.88 -8.55 -7.88
C LEU A 269 14.53 -9.59 -6.97
N HIS A 270 15.58 -9.21 -6.24
CA HIS A 270 16.24 -10.10 -5.29
C HIS A 270 15.25 -10.62 -4.25
N ASP A 271 14.49 -9.72 -3.62
CA ASP A 271 13.54 -10.08 -2.57
C ASP A 271 12.38 -10.93 -3.08
N VAL A 272 11.87 -10.64 -4.28
CA VAL A 272 10.86 -11.49 -4.95
C VAL A 272 11.41 -12.89 -5.24
N VAL A 273 12.63 -13.01 -5.77
CA VAL A 273 13.23 -14.32 -6.07
C VAL A 273 13.52 -15.08 -4.78
N ALA A 274 14.06 -14.43 -3.75
CA ALA A 274 14.31 -15.04 -2.44
C ALA A 274 13.01 -15.57 -1.82
N PHE A 275 11.93 -14.80 -1.89
CA PHE A 275 10.60 -15.23 -1.46
C PHE A 275 10.12 -16.46 -2.25
N LEU A 276 10.22 -16.44 -3.59
CA LEU A 276 9.81 -17.59 -4.41
C LEU A 276 10.68 -18.84 -4.18
N VAL A 277 11.95 -18.70 -3.80
CA VAL A 277 12.78 -19.84 -3.38
C VAL A 277 12.25 -20.42 -2.06
N ALA A 278 11.93 -19.58 -1.08
CA ALA A 278 11.39 -20.01 0.22
C ALA A 278 9.96 -20.58 0.14
N HIS A 279 9.17 -20.12 -0.83
CA HIS A 279 7.75 -20.46 -0.98
C HIS A 279 7.49 -21.12 -2.36
N PRO A 280 7.74 -22.44 -2.50
CA PRO A 280 7.76 -23.14 -3.80
C PRO A 280 6.42 -23.21 -4.53
N ASP A 281 5.32 -22.91 -3.85
CA ASP A 281 3.96 -22.92 -4.40
C ASP A 281 3.44 -21.54 -4.79
N GLU A 282 4.16 -20.49 -4.44
CA GLU A 282 3.76 -19.13 -4.75
C GLU A 282 4.23 -18.73 -6.14
N ILE A 283 3.47 -17.82 -6.75
CA ILE A 283 3.74 -17.20 -8.04
C ILE A 283 3.55 -15.69 -7.84
N VAL A 284 4.55 -14.90 -8.24
CA VAL A 284 4.52 -13.44 -8.20
C VAL A 284 4.43 -12.90 -9.62
N VAL A 285 3.52 -11.96 -9.83
CA VAL A 285 3.33 -11.26 -11.09
C VAL A 285 3.87 -9.85 -10.95
N VAL A 286 4.69 -9.43 -11.91
CA VAL A 286 5.28 -8.09 -11.97
C VAL A 286 5.02 -7.51 -13.35
N GLN A 287 4.30 -6.41 -13.39
CA GLN A 287 4.18 -5.60 -14.60
C GLN A 287 5.13 -4.42 -14.52
N LEU A 288 6.00 -4.29 -15.52
CA LEU A 288 6.79 -3.09 -15.71
C LEU A 288 5.92 -2.00 -16.36
N ARG A 289 6.05 -0.78 -15.86
CA ARG A 289 5.23 0.38 -16.26
C ARG A 289 6.09 1.63 -16.44
N TRP A 290 5.63 2.55 -17.29
CA TRP A 290 6.33 3.80 -17.63
C TRP A 290 5.48 5.05 -17.41
N ASP A 291 4.19 4.89 -17.16
CA ASP A 291 3.30 6.01 -16.87
C ASP A 291 3.73 6.72 -15.58
N GLY A 292 3.68 8.05 -15.61
CA GLY A 292 4.13 8.90 -14.51
C GLY A 292 5.66 9.08 -14.41
N VAL A 293 6.47 8.35 -15.18
CA VAL A 293 7.93 8.55 -15.25
C VAL A 293 8.25 9.75 -16.16
N PRO A 294 8.96 10.79 -15.69
CA PRO A 294 9.37 11.90 -16.54
C PRO A 294 10.29 11.43 -17.67
N GLY A 295 10.16 12.00 -18.87
CA GLY A 295 11.00 11.62 -20.03
C GLY A 295 12.51 11.88 -19.83
N ASP A 296 12.87 12.72 -18.87
CA ASP A 296 14.25 13.00 -18.46
C ASP A 296 14.81 11.98 -17.44
N CYS A 297 14.00 11.03 -16.98
CA CYS A 297 14.47 9.82 -16.31
C CYS A 297 14.68 8.76 -17.39
N ALA A 298 15.93 8.37 -17.64
CA ALA A 298 16.20 7.40 -18.68
C ALA A 298 15.52 6.06 -18.37
N HIS A 299 14.73 5.55 -19.33
CA HIS A 299 14.15 4.22 -19.24
C HIS A 299 15.24 3.16 -19.50
N PRO A 300 15.14 1.99 -18.86
CA PRO A 300 16.05 0.88 -19.13
C PRO A 300 15.85 0.35 -20.55
N SER A 301 16.94 -0.12 -21.15
CA SER A 301 16.87 -0.95 -22.34
C SER A 301 16.42 -2.38 -22.00
N ASP A 302 15.96 -3.14 -23.00
CA ASP A 302 15.66 -4.57 -22.83
C ASP A 302 16.88 -5.35 -22.31
N GLN A 303 18.08 -4.93 -22.69
CA GLN A 303 19.33 -5.53 -22.22
C GLN A 303 19.57 -5.24 -20.74
N ASP A 304 19.30 -4.01 -20.28
CA ASP A 304 19.41 -3.68 -18.85
C ASP A 304 18.45 -4.56 -18.04
N LEU A 305 17.17 -4.60 -18.44
CA LEU A 305 16.15 -5.39 -17.76
C LEU A 305 16.51 -6.88 -17.70
N ALA A 306 17.02 -7.45 -18.81
CA ALA A 306 17.47 -8.84 -18.86
C ALA A 306 18.63 -9.10 -17.89
N GLN A 307 19.62 -8.20 -17.81
CA GLN A 307 20.75 -8.36 -16.89
C GLN A 307 20.34 -8.34 -15.42
N TYR A 308 19.45 -7.42 -15.02
CA TYR A 308 18.92 -7.38 -13.66
C TYR A 308 18.16 -8.68 -13.33
N LEU A 309 17.32 -9.16 -14.25
CA LEU A 309 16.56 -10.39 -14.07
C LEU A 309 17.47 -11.63 -13.98
N GLU A 310 18.44 -11.76 -14.89
CA GLU A 310 19.40 -12.88 -14.89
C GLU A 310 20.21 -12.93 -13.59
N ARG A 311 20.65 -11.77 -13.09
CA ARG A 311 21.38 -11.67 -11.82
C ARG A 311 20.52 -12.13 -10.65
N ALA A 312 19.27 -11.66 -10.57
CA ALA A 312 18.35 -12.05 -9.50
C ALA A 312 18.06 -13.57 -9.55
N LEU A 313 17.74 -14.10 -10.74
CA LEU A 313 17.47 -15.54 -10.93
C LEU A 313 18.70 -16.41 -10.67
N GLY A 314 19.91 -15.89 -10.90
CA GLY A 314 21.16 -16.60 -10.63
C GLY A 314 21.30 -17.04 -9.16
N GLY A 315 20.70 -16.30 -8.22
CA GLY A 315 20.66 -16.67 -6.80
C GLY A 315 19.68 -17.81 -6.47
N SER A 316 18.87 -18.29 -7.42
CA SER A 316 17.87 -19.34 -7.18
C SER A 316 18.33 -20.76 -7.50
N ASP A 317 19.55 -20.93 -8.04
CA ASP A 317 20.06 -22.23 -8.52
C ASP A 317 19.08 -22.98 -9.45
N GLY A 318 18.33 -22.22 -10.25
CA GLY A 318 17.32 -22.75 -11.19
C GLY A 318 16.02 -23.22 -10.53
N ALA A 319 15.79 -22.92 -9.24
CA ALA A 319 14.53 -23.18 -8.56
C ALA A 319 13.40 -22.25 -9.03
N VAL A 320 13.76 -21.08 -9.58
CA VAL A 320 12.83 -20.09 -10.14
C VAL A 320 13.25 -19.79 -11.58
N ALA A 321 12.26 -19.70 -12.46
CA ALA A 321 12.40 -19.21 -13.83
C ALA A 321 11.43 -18.04 -14.05
N ALA A 322 11.76 -17.16 -14.98
CA ALA A 322 10.85 -16.12 -15.44
C ALA A 322 9.78 -16.71 -16.38
N GLY A 323 8.52 -16.32 -16.15
CA GLY A 323 7.40 -16.53 -17.06
C GLY A 323 7.01 -15.22 -17.76
N SER A 324 6.29 -15.34 -18.87
CA SER A 324 5.78 -14.21 -19.64
C SER A 324 4.28 -13.93 -19.40
N VAL A 325 3.76 -12.87 -20.01
CA VAL A 325 2.31 -12.61 -20.05
C VAL A 325 1.53 -13.74 -20.75
N ASP A 326 2.13 -14.41 -21.74
CA ASP A 326 1.50 -15.54 -22.41
C ASP A 326 1.45 -16.77 -21.50
N ASP A 327 2.50 -17.01 -20.72
CA ASP A 327 2.49 -18.06 -19.69
C ASP A 327 1.38 -17.80 -18.67
N MET A 328 1.24 -16.55 -18.20
CA MET A 328 0.17 -16.13 -17.29
C MET A 328 -1.23 -16.40 -17.85
N LYS A 329 -1.43 -16.17 -19.15
CA LYS A 329 -2.73 -16.28 -19.82
C LYS A 329 -3.10 -17.71 -20.17
N CYS A 330 -2.12 -18.53 -20.51
CA CYS A 330 -2.35 -19.82 -21.16
C CYS A 330 -2.07 -21.02 -20.27
N LEU A 331 -1.27 -20.87 -19.21
CA LEU A 331 -0.91 -21.98 -18.34
C LEU A 331 -1.82 -22.08 -17.12
N THR A 332 -1.94 -23.32 -16.64
CA THR A 332 -2.51 -23.63 -15.34
C THR A 332 -1.54 -23.29 -14.21
N ILE A 333 -2.05 -23.23 -12.98
CA ILE A 333 -1.23 -22.97 -11.79
C ILE A 333 -0.15 -24.05 -11.64
N ASP A 334 -0.51 -25.33 -11.81
CA ASP A 334 0.46 -26.43 -11.72
C ASP A 334 1.50 -26.38 -12.84
N GLN A 335 1.12 -26.06 -14.09
CA GLN A 335 2.10 -25.92 -15.18
C GLN A 335 3.12 -24.82 -14.92
N LEU A 336 2.72 -23.68 -14.37
CA LEU A 336 3.65 -22.62 -13.98
C LEU A 336 4.64 -23.10 -12.91
N ARG A 337 4.16 -23.84 -11.90
CA ARG A 337 5.00 -24.40 -10.84
C ARG A 337 5.95 -25.49 -11.35
N GLU A 338 5.46 -26.42 -12.17
CA GLU A 338 6.25 -27.50 -12.77
C GLU A 338 7.37 -26.96 -13.67
N GLN A 339 7.05 -25.95 -14.48
CA GLN A 339 8.03 -25.24 -15.32
C GLN A 339 8.89 -24.25 -14.53
N ARG A 340 8.66 -24.12 -13.21
CA ARG A 340 9.31 -23.18 -12.30
C ARG A 340 9.12 -21.70 -12.68
N LYS A 341 8.21 -21.40 -13.60
CA LYS A 341 7.86 -20.06 -14.08
C LYS A 341 6.99 -19.33 -13.05
N ARG A 342 7.62 -18.97 -11.93
CA ARG A 342 6.93 -18.45 -10.73
C ARG A 342 7.18 -16.96 -10.51
N LEU A 343 8.13 -16.37 -11.23
CA LEU A 343 8.21 -14.92 -11.43
C LEU A 343 7.67 -14.61 -12.82
N ILE A 344 6.42 -14.17 -12.92
CA ILE A 344 5.82 -13.71 -14.17
C ILE A 344 6.19 -12.23 -14.32
N LEU A 345 7.04 -11.89 -15.28
CA LEU A 345 7.49 -10.52 -15.52
C LEU A 345 7.17 -10.11 -16.95
N PHE A 346 6.48 -8.98 -17.13
CA PHE A 346 6.16 -8.48 -18.46
C PHE A 346 6.16 -6.95 -18.56
N MET A 347 6.41 -6.49 -19.78
CA MET A 347 6.35 -5.09 -20.21
C MET A 347 4.91 -4.57 -20.23
N PRO A 348 4.67 -3.24 -20.33
CA PRO A 348 3.32 -2.70 -20.33
C PRO A 348 2.38 -3.46 -21.27
N THR A 349 1.26 -3.92 -20.71
CA THR A 349 0.23 -4.64 -21.46
C THR A 349 -1.11 -3.96 -21.27
N ASP A 350 -2.00 -4.17 -22.23
CA ASP A 350 -3.35 -3.62 -22.15
C ASP A 350 -4.16 -4.35 -21.07
N SER A 351 -4.55 -3.60 -20.04
CA SER A 351 -5.37 -4.06 -18.93
C SER A 351 -6.61 -3.18 -18.81
N PHE A 352 -7.69 -3.73 -18.25
CA PHE A 352 -8.78 -2.90 -17.80
C PHE A 352 -8.44 -2.39 -16.41
N SER A 353 -8.52 -1.08 -16.19
CA SER A 353 -8.29 -0.47 -14.87
C SER A 353 -9.45 0.43 -14.51
N THR A 354 -9.87 0.39 -13.24
CA THR A 354 -10.87 1.31 -12.69
C THR A 354 -10.27 2.68 -12.35
N TYR A 355 -8.96 2.87 -12.53
CA TYR A 355 -8.30 4.14 -12.25
C TYR A 355 -8.66 5.19 -13.30
N THR A 356 -9.04 6.37 -12.81
CA THR A 356 -8.92 7.63 -13.56
C THR A 356 -8.39 8.70 -12.60
N ASP A 357 -7.66 9.70 -13.11
CA ASP A 357 -7.17 10.80 -12.28
C ASP A 357 -8.34 11.52 -11.57
N ALA A 358 -9.44 11.73 -12.29
CA ALA A 358 -10.61 12.42 -11.78
C ALA A 358 -11.33 11.63 -10.66
N ALA A 359 -11.48 10.31 -10.82
CA ALA A 359 -12.15 9.49 -9.81
C ALA A 359 -11.26 9.23 -8.60
N SER A 360 -9.95 9.09 -8.81
CA SER A 360 -9.00 8.74 -7.74
C SER A 360 -8.58 9.98 -6.93
N ALA A 361 -8.69 11.20 -7.47
CA ALA A 361 -8.51 12.44 -6.74
C ALA A 361 -9.68 12.71 -5.76
N THR A 362 -9.73 11.91 -4.68
CA THR A 362 -10.82 11.91 -3.71
C THR A 362 -10.32 11.80 -2.27
N LEU A 363 -11.16 12.20 -1.32
CA LEU A 363 -10.94 12.01 0.11
C LEU A 363 -11.92 11.01 0.73
N THR A 364 -12.92 10.56 -0.04
CA THR A 364 -14.04 9.77 0.50
C THR A 364 -14.17 8.39 -0.14
N GLY A 365 -13.53 8.14 -1.30
CA GLY A 365 -13.66 6.89 -2.05
C GLY A 365 -14.97 6.72 -2.83
N ASP A 366 -15.92 7.66 -2.76
CA ASP A 366 -17.22 7.52 -3.43
C ASP A 366 -17.09 7.49 -4.95
N THR A 367 -16.17 8.28 -5.48
CA THR A 367 -15.86 8.34 -6.92
C THR A 367 -15.16 7.09 -7.41
N ILE A 368 -14.34 6.44 -6.57
CA ILE A 368 -13.73 5.13 -6.87
C ILE A 368 -14.84 4.07 -6.98
N LEU A 369 -15.77 4.04 -6.03
CA LEU A 369 -16.93 3.15 -6.11
C LEU A 369 -17.80 3.40 -7.34
N ALA A 370 -17.94 4.66 -7.76
CA ALA A 370 -18.68 4.98 -8.97
C ALA A 370 -18.03 4.36 -10.24
N GLU A 371 -16.69 4.25 -10.29
CA GLU A 371 -16.01 3.52 -11.36
C GLU A 371 -16.21 2.00 -11.23
N PHE A 372 -16.23 1.46 -10.01
CA PHE A 372 -16.52 0.04 -9.78
C PHE A 372 -17.92 -0.36 -10.29
N GLU A 373 -18.92 0.51 -10.11
CA GLU A 373 -20.29 0.23 -10.58
C GLU A 373 -20.42 0.22 -12.11
N ARG A 374 -19.49 0.88 -12.81
CA ARG A 374 -19.45 0.90 -14.28
C ARG A 374 -18.81 -0.35 -14.89
N ILE A 375 -18.28 -1.26 -14.07
CA ILE A 375 -17.65 -2.47 -14.57
C ILE A 375 -18.70 -3.35 -15.25
N GLN A 376 -18.42 -3.69 -16.50
CA GLN A 376 -19.22 -4.55 -17.36
C GLN A 376 -18.32 -5.55 -18.10
N PRO A 377 -18.82 -6.72 -18.53
CA PRO A 377 -17.99 -7.72 -19.22
C PRO A 377 -17.35 -7.25 -20.54
N ASP A 378 -18.04 -6.38 -21.27
CA ASP A 378 -17.60 -5.83 -22.56
C ASP A 378 -16.35 -4.94 -22.45
N VAL A 379 -16.25 -4.12 -21.41
CA VAL A 379 -15.06 -3.27 -21.18
C VAL A 379 -13.83 -4.06 -20.72
N GLN A 380 -14.04 -5.28 -20.21
CA GLN A 380 -12.98 -6.21 -19.78
C GLN A 380 -12.51 -7.13 -20.92
N ALA A 381 -13.30 -7.30 -21.96
CA ALA A 381 -13.06 -8.27 -23.02
C ALA A 381 -11.73 -8.01 -23.74
N GLY A 382 -10.93 -9.07 -23.94
CA GLY A 382 -9.63 -9.01 -24.63
C GLY A 382 -8.47 -8.40 -23.83
N LYS A 383 -8.74 -7.87 -22.63
CA LYS A 383 -7.70 -7.32 -21.74
C LYS A 383 -6.91 -8.43 -21.06
N ALA A 384 -5.64 -8.17 -20.75
CA ALA A 384 -4.79 -9.15 -20.10
C ALA A 384 -5.27 -9.52 -18.69
N PHE A 385 -5.77 -8.53 -17.95
CA PHE A 385 -6.32 -8.66 -16.61
C PHE A 385 -7.18 -7.42 -16.28
N THR A 386 -7.93 -7.51 -15.18
CA THR A 386 -8.69 -6.42 -14.59
C THR A 386 -8.01 -5.92 -13.32
N ASN A 387 -7.75 -4.62 -13.22
CA ASN A 387 -7.12 -3.95 -12.08
C ASN A 387 -8.14 -3.06 -11.35
N LEU A 388 -8.58 -3.50 -10.18
CA LEU A 388 -9.42 -2.74 -9.25
C LEU A 388 -8.53 -1.88 -8.36
N GLN A 389 -8.56 -0.58 -8.60
CA GLN A 389 -7.73 0.41 -7.91
C GLN A 389 -8.52 0.97 -6.73
N CYS A 390 -8.08 0.66 -5.52
CA CYS A 390 -8.78 0.99 -4.28
C CYS A 390 -8.23 2.25 -3.60
N GLN A 391 -7.03 2.66 -3.99
CA GLN A 391 -6.32 3.81 -3.43
C GLN A 391 -6.83 5.14 -3.97
N ALA A 392 -6.79 6.16 -3.11
CA ALA A 392 -7.11 7.53 -3.49
C ALA A 392 -5.83 8.35 -3.67
N THR A 393 -5.75 9.10 -4.76
CA THR A 393 -4.69 10.07 -5.05
C THR A 393 -5.07 11.44 -4.49
N ALA A 394 -5.22 11.54 -3.16
CA ALA A 394 -5.49 12.83 -2.47
C ALA A 394 -4.41 13.89 -2.76
N THR A 395 -3.25 13.44 -3.21
CA THR A 395 -2.12 14.23 -3.71
C THR A 395 -2.45 15.06 -4.96
N ASN A 396 -3.53 14.71 -5.67
CA ASN A 396 -4.04 15.48 -6.81
C ASN A 396 -5.05 16.58 -6.40
N ILE A 397 -5.29 16.79 -5.10
CA ILE A 397 -6.15 17.86 -4.57
C ILE A 397 -5.26 18.98 -4.00
N PRO A 398 -5.02 20.10 -4.72
CA PRO A 398 -3.97 21.04 -4.37
C PRO A 398 -4.11 21.67 -2.97
N GLU A 399 -5.33 21.92 -2.52
CA GLU A 399 -5.61 22.50 -1.21
C GLU A 399 -5.32 21.51 -0.07
N THR A 400 -5.70 20.25 -0.26
CA THR A 400 -5.39 19.14 0.65
C THR A 400 -3.88 18.96 0.78
N VAL A 401 -3.15 18.99 -0.34
CA VAL A 401 -1.69 18.88 -0.31
C VAL A 401 -1.06 20.08 0.38
N ALA A 402 -1.45 21.30 0.03
CA ALA A 402 -0.91 22.50 0.66
C ALA A 402 -1.12 22.45 2.18
N TYR A 403 -2.30 22.01 2.64
CA TYR A 403 -2.55 21.84 4.06
C TYR A 403 -1.72 20.70 4.67
N SER A 404 -1.70 19.51 4.05
CA SER A 404 -0.92 18.36 4.52
C SER A 404 0.55 18.73 4.65
N VAL A 405 1.14 19.45 3.70
CA VAL A 405 2.55 19.86 3.74
C VAL A 405 2.84 20.90 4.83
N LEU A 406 1.94 21.87 5.00
CA LEU A 406 2.17 23.00 5.90
C LEU A 406 1.81 22.70 7.35
N ALA A 407 0.83 21.82 7.58
CA ALA A 407 0.31 21.48 8.89
C ALA A 407 0.82 20.12 9.40
N ALA A 408 1.16 19.19 8.52
CA ALA A 408 1.74 17.91 8.94
C ALA A 408 3.23 18.07 9.25
N ASN A 409 3.57 17.82 10.51
CA ASN A 409 4.84 17.16 10.81
C ASN A 409 4.93 15.84 10.00
N ALA A 410 6.08 15.20 9.91
CA ALA A 410 6.33 13.99 9.13
C ALA A 410 5.38 12.78 9.37
N SER A 411 4.39 12.91 10.26
CA SER A 411 3.51 11.86 10.77
C SER A 411 2.11 11.82 10.16
N SER A 412 1.70 12.80 9.34
CA SER A 412 0.34 12.79 8.73
C SER A 412 0.37 13.05 7.21
N SER A 413 0.28 11.97 6.42
CA SER A 413 0.09 12.03 4.96
C SER A 413 -1.40 12.11 4.61
N CYS A 414 -1.76 12.89 3.59
CA CYS A 414 -3.11 12.89 3.04
C CYS A 414 -3.52 11.54 2.41
N LEU A 415 -2.57 10.72 1.96
CA LEU A 415 -2.83 9.35 1.49
C LEU A 415 -3.22 8.44 2.65
N MET A 416 -2.53 8.57 3.79
CA MET A 416 -2.86 7.79 4.98
C MET A 416 -4.23 8.17 5.55
N ALA A 417 -4.65 9.43 5.39
CA ALA A 417 -5.96 9.90 5.81
C ALA A 417 -7.12 9.23 5.04
N THR A 418 -6.91 8.89 3.76
CA THR A 418 -7.96 8.31 2.92
C THR A 418 -8.03 6.80 3.03
N LYS A 419 -6.92 6.13 3.36
CA LYS A 419 -6.81 4.67 3.41
C LYS A 419 -8.00 3.97 4.09
N PRO A 420 -8.27 4.16 5.40
CA PRO A 420 -9.39 3.46 6.04
C PRO A 420 -10.77 3.89 5.54
N ILE A 421 -10.91 5.15 5.10
CA ILE A 421 -12.17 5.68 4.56
C ILE A 421 -12.52 4.98 3.25
N CYS A 422 -11.56 4.91 2.32
CA CYS A 422 -11.72 4.23 1.04
C CYS A 422 -11.96 2.74 1.25
N ASP A 423 -11.15 2.08 2.08
CA ASP A 423 -11.23 0.65 2.31
C ASP A 423 -12.55 0.20 2.93
N SER A 424 -13.11 1.00 3.85
CA SER A 424 -14.43 0.74 4.42
C SER A 424 -15.57 0.71 3.39
N LYS A 425 -15.30 1.13 2.14
CA LYS A 425 -16.23 1.17 1.02
C LYS A 425 -15.83 0.20 -0.10
N THR A 426 -14.60 0.31 -0.59
CA THR A 426 -14.10 -0.46 -1.74
C THR A 426 -13.99 -1.95 -1.43
N LEU A 427 -13.51 -2.32 -0.25
CA LEU A 427 -13.28 -3.72 0.10
C LEU A 427 -14.60 -4.49 0.37
N PRO A 428 -15.58 -3.95 1.13
CA PRO A 428 -16.92 -4.54 1.19
C PRO A 428 -17.59 -4.65 -0.18
N TRP A 429 -17.41 -3.66 -1.06
CA TRP A 429 -17.94 -3.72 -2.42
C TRP A 429 -17.34 -4.89 -3.20
N ILE A 430 -16.02 -5.06 -3.18
CA ILE A 430 -15.33 -6.17 -3.87
C ILE A 430 -15.84 -7.50 -3.33
N MET A 431 -15.93 -7.65 -2.01
CA MET A 431 -16.44 -8.87 -1.38
C MET A 431 -17.86 -9.21 -1.84
N ALA A 432 -18.73 -8.21 -2.00
CA ALA A 432 -20.12 -8.43 -2.41
C ALA A 432 -20.32 -8.58 -3.93
N ASN A 433 -19.47 -7.97 -4.75
CA ASN A 433 -19.77 -7.74 -6.17
C ASN A 433 -18.77 -8.32 -7.17
N ALA A 434 -17.59 -8.81 -6.74
CA ALA A 434 -16.58 -9.25 -7.72
C ALA A 434 -16.96 -10.51 -8.51
N GLY A 435 -18.06 -11.19 -8.16
CA GLY A 435 -18.68 -12.22 -8.99
C GLY A 435 -19.24 -11.70 -10.33
N ARG A 436 -19.36 -10.38 -10.49
CA ARG A 436 -19.72 -9.69 -11.75
C ARG A 436 -18.55 -9.61 -12.75
N LEU A 437 -17.32 -9.83 -12.28
CA LEU A 437 -16.12 -9.75 -13.12
C LEU A 437 -16.04 -10.95 -14.07
N VAL A 438 -15.36 -10.79 -15.20
CA VAL A 438 -15.24 -11.85 -16.20
C VAL A 438 -14.56 -13.08 -15.57
N ASP A 439 -15.22 -14.24 -15.67
CA ASP A 439 -14.64 -15.51 -15.28
C ASP A 439 -13.47 -15.87 -16.22
N GLY A 440 -12.42 -16.48 -15.66
CA GLY A 440 -11.22 -16.85 -16.42
C GLY A 440 -10.31 -15.70 -16.84
N GLN A 441 -10.57 -14.45 -16.43
CA GLN A 441 -9.62 -13.33 -16.53
C GLN A 441 -8.99 -13.04 -15.17
N LEU A 442 -7.67 -12.79 -15.14
CA LEU A 442 -6.99 -12.45 -13.89
C LEU A 442 -7.57 -11.14 -13.33
N VAL A 443 -7.81 -11.10 -12.02
CA VAL A 443 -8.24 -9.88 -11.33
C VAL A 443 -7.17 -9.48 -10.33
N VAL A 444 -6.93 -8.19 -10.21
CA VAL A 444 -6.03 -7.58 -9.24
C VAL A 444 -6.84 -6.59 -8.39
N ALA A 445 -6.68 -6.61 -7.06
CA ALA A 445 -7.07 -5.50 -6.20
C ALA A 445 -5.82 -4.82 -5.67
N MET A 446 -5.65 -3.55 -6.03
CA MET A 446 -4.49 -2.75 -5.72
C MET A 446 -4.83 -1.67 -4.71
N ASN A 447 -3.94 -1.44 -3.74
CA ASN A 447 -4.18 -0.48 -2.69
C ASN A 447 -2.89 0.16 -2.13
N ASP A 448 -3.02 1.37 -1.61
CA ASP A 448 -2.01 2.02 -0.77
C ASP A 448 -2.01 1.38 0.62
N PHE A 449 -0.87 1.48 1.32
CA PHE A 449 -0.66 0.95 2.67
C PHE A 449 -1.19 -0.48 2.79
N PHE A 450 -0.72 -1.34 1.88
CA PHE A 450 -1.25 -2.67 1.65
C PHE A 450 -1.40 -3.45 2.96
N ASP A 451 -2.56 -4.06 3.15
CA ASP A 451 -2.92 -4.70 4.40
C ASP A 451 -3.55 -6.08 4.23
N GLY A 452 -3.70 -6.76 5.36
CA GLY A 452 -4.27 -8.10 5.40
C GLY A 452 -5.73 -8.14 4.93
N ALA A 453 -6.51 -7.07 5.07
CA ALA A 453 -7.90 -7.08 4.66
C ALA A 453 -8.04 -7.08 3.13
N THR A 454 -7.22 -6.29 2.44
CA THR A 454 -7.08 -6.36 0.97
C THR A 454 -6.66 -7.77 0.54
N ALA A 455 -5.66 -8.35 1.22
CA ALA A 455 -5.20 -9.72 0.95
C ALA A 455 -6.30 -10.78 1.16
N ASP A 456 -6.97 -10.80 2.32
CA ASP A 456 -7.98 -11.81 2.65
C ASP A 456 -9.09 -11.83 1.60
N ILE A 457 -9.62 -10.66 1.21
CA ILE A 457 -10.70 -10.57 0.23
C ILE A 457 -10.29 -11.12 -1.14
N SER A 458 -9.11 -10.76 -1.63
CA SER A 458 -8.59 -11.32 -2.89
C SER A 458 -8.39 -12.83 -2.80
N ILE A 459 -7.90 -13.33 -1.67
CA ILE A 459 -7.70 -14.76 -1.43
C ILE A 459 -9.04 -15.50 -1.33
N GLN A 460 -10.07 -14.93 -0.68
CA GLN A 460 -11.43 -15.49 -0.67
C GLN A 460 -11.98 -15.60 -2.10
N TRP A 461 -11.80 -14.57 -2.91
CA TRP A 461 -12.23 -14.60 -4.30
C TRP A 461 -11.45 -15.60 -5.15
N SER A 462 -10.15 -15.77 -4.89
CA SER A 462 -9.37 -16.84 -5.52
C SER A 462 -9.93 -18.22 -5.20
N ARG A 463 -10.31 -18.50 -3.93
CA ARG A 463 -11.01 -19.75 -3.56
C ARG A 463 -12.31 -19.90 -4.35
N ASN A 464 -13.16 -18.88 -4.33
CA ASN A 464 -14.46 -18.92 -4.99
C ASN A 464 -14.36 -19.15 -6.51
N ARG A 465 -13.37 -18.53 -7.18
CA ARG A 465 -13.19 -18.64 -8.64
C ARG A 465 -12.58 -19.98 -9.06
N LEU A 466 -11.85 -20.65 -8.17
CA LEU A 466 -11.22 -21.94 -8.45
C LEU A 466 -12.12 -23.14 -8.17
N GLY A 467 -13.19 -22.98 -7.37
CA GLY A 467 -14.14 -24.04 -7.02
C GLY A 467 -13.80 -24.67 -5.69
#